data_AF-T1CIK8-F1
#
_entry.id   AF-T1CIK8-F1
#
_cell.length_a   1.000
_cell.length_b   1.000
_cell.length_c   1.000
_cell.angle_alpha   90.00
_cell.angle_beta   90.00
_cell.angle_gamma   90.00
#
_symmetry.space_group_name_H-M   'P 1'
#
loop_
_entity.id
_entity.type
_entity.pdbx_description
1 polymer ?
#
loop_
_entity_poly.entity_id
_entity_poly.type
_entity_poly.pdbx_seq_one_letter_code
_entity_poly.pdbx_strand_id
1 'polypeptide(L)'
;ALDAFIRPALELALDRRGGAAFMRMLARAYAEHDERLRRFLSDNYGHVLREFAVVFHRKLPGLTKDELYWRLDLVAGALTYTMADFGLIKRRAGTSETAHREYTIEHLLRFAAAGLRAP
;
A
#
# COMPACT_ATOMS: atom_id res chain seq x y z
N ALA A 1 7.98 -7.30 8.40
CA ALA A 1 8.01 -5.85 8.16
C ALA A 1 7.23 -5.51 6.90
N LEU A 2 7.71 -5.89 5.70
CA LEU A 2 7.00 -5.55 4.46
C LEU A 2 5.64 -6.27 4.30
N ASP A 3 5.56 -7.56 4.62
CA ASP A 3 4.28 -8.29 4.65
C ASP A 3 3.28 -7.64 5.62
N ALA A 4 3.70 -7.37 6.86
CA ALA A 4 2.91 -6.65 7.86
C ALA A 4 2.49 -5.22 7.45
N PHE A 5 3.21 -4.58 6.52
CA PHE A 5 2.84 -3.27 5.96
C PHE A 5 1.79 -3.40 4.84
N ILE A 6 1.89 -4.46 4.03
CA ILE A 6 1.11 -4.62 2.79
C ILE A 6 -0.16 -5.45 3.00
N ARG A 7 -0.04 -6.63 3.61
CA ARG A 7 -1.11 -7.63 3.69
C ARG A 7 -2.33 -7.11 4.45
N PRO A 8 -2.22 -6.49 5.65
CA PRO A 8 -3.38 -6.01 6.37
C PRO A 8 -4.16 -4.93 5.60
N ALA A 9 -3.45 -4.02 4.93
CA ALA A 9 -4.07 -2.98 4.11
C ALA A 9 -4.85 -3.59 2.93
N LEU A 10 -4.28 -4.57 2.25
CA LEU A 10 -4.93 -5.24 1.13
C LEU A 10 -6.13 -6.08 1.57
N GLU A 11 -6.01 -6.82 2.67
CA GLU A 11 -7.09 -7.63 3.23
C GLU A 11 -8.28 -6.76 3.66
N LEU A 12 -8.00 -5.62 4.29
CA LEU A 12 -9.02 -4.65 4.67
C LEU A 12 -9.68 -4.02 3.43
N ALA A 13 -8.89 -3.59 2.44
CA ALA A 13 -9.41 -3.00 1.21
C ALA A 13 -10.31 -3.95 0.42
N LEU A 14 -10.01 -5.25 0.45
CA LEU A 14 -10.76 -6.29 -0.25
C LEU A 14 -11.83 -6.94 0.65
N ASP A 15 -12.07 -6.41 1.85
CA ASP A 15 -13.16 -6.88 2.69
C ASP A 15 -14.52 -6.50 2.09
N ARG A 16 -15.38 -7.52 1.98
CA ARG A 16 -16.74 -7.43 1.44
C ARG A 16 -17.68 -6.64 2.36
N ARG A 17 -17.27 -6.34 3.60
CA ARG A 17 -18.05 -5.55 4.58
C ARG A 17 -17.95 -4.04 4.39
N GLY A 18 -17.27 -3.55 3.35
CA GLY A 18 -17.25 -2.12 3.00
C GLY A 18 -15.86 -1.55 2.69
N GLY A 19 -14.79 -2.34 2.84
CA GLY A 19 -13.41 -1.90 2.59
C GLY A 19 -13.21 -1.35 1.18
N ALA A 20 -13.74 -2.03 0.16
CA ALA A 20 -13.59 -1.59 -1.22
C ALA A 20 -14.31 -0.26 -1.51
N ALA A 21 -15.46 -0.04 -0.88
CA ALA A 21 -16.19 1.23 -1.02
C ALA A 21 -15.45 2.37 -0.29
N PHE A 22 -14.93 2.10 0.90
CA PHE A 22 -14.10 3.04 1.66
C PHE A 22 -12.84 3.43 0.89
N MET A 23 -12.12 2.46 0.31
CA MET A 23 -10.90 2.74 -0.48
C MET A 23 -11.18 3.56 -1.73
N ARG A 24 -12.30 3.33 -2.43
CA ARG A 24 -12.71 4.17 -3.57
C ARG A 24 -13.08 5.59 -3.15
N MET A 25 -13.76 5.76 -2.02
CA MET A 25 -14.05 7.08 -1.46
C MET A 25 -12.75 7.82 -1.12
N LEU A 26 -11.82 7.14 -0.46
CA LEU A 26 -10.54 7.69 -0.06
C LEU A 26 -9.68 8.08 -1.27
N ALA A 27 -9.67 7.25 -2.33
CA ALA A 27 -9.00 7.55 -3.59
C ALA A 27 -9.60 8.77 -4.31
N ARG A 28 -10.93 8.91 -4.34
CA ARG A 28 -11.60 10.08 -4.95
C ARG A 28 -11.29 11.38 -4.20
N ALA A 29 -11.39 11.36 -2.89
CA ALA A 29 -11.10 12.55 -2.09
C ALA A 29 -9.62 12.98 -2.18
N TYR A 30 -8.70 12.04 -2.42
CA TYR A 30 -7.31 12.36 -2.74
C TYR A 30 -7.16 13.04 -4.12
N ALA A 31 -7.90 12.55 -5.13
CA ALA A 31 -7.92 13.14 -6.47
C ALA A 31 -8.60 14.53 -6.50
N GLU A 32 -9.56 14.78 -5.62
CA GLU A 32 -10.25 16.07 -5.46
C GLU A 32 -9.42 17.10 -4.66
N HIS A 33 -8.19 16.76 -4.26
CA HIS A 33 -7.29 17.62 -3.49
C HIS A 33 -7.92 18.13 -2.17
N ASP A 34 -8.72 17.31 -1.48
CA ASP A 34 -9.32 17.69 -0.21
C ASP A 34 -8.24 17.85 0.89
N GLU A 35 -7.88 19.10 1.19
CA GLU A 35 -6.89 19.43 2.21
C GLU A 35 -7.31 19.04 3.63
N ARG A 36 -8.61 19.00 3.92
CA ARG A 36 -9.12 18.62 5.23
C ARG A 36 -8.93 17.13 5.44
N LEU A 37 -9.24 16.32 4.42
CA LEU A 37 -8.97 14.89 4.46
C LEU A 37 -7.47 14.59 4.54
N ARG A 38 -6.63 15.27 3.76
CA ARG A 38 -5.17 15.10 3.83
C ARG A 38 -4.62 15.37 5.23
N ARG A 39 -5.05 16.47 5.87
CA ARG A 39 -4.69 16.79 7.26
C ARG A 39 -5.16 15.70 8.22
N PHE A 40 -6.44 15.33 8.15
CA PHE A 40 -7.00 14.26 8.97
C PHE A 40 -6.19 12.96 8.84
N LEU A 41 -5.87 12.52 7.63
CA LEU A 41 -5.08 11.31 7.41
C LEU A 41 -3.65 11.43 7.94
N SER A 42 -3.01 12.58 7.76
CA SER A 42 -1.67 12.84 8.28
C SER A 42 -1.64 12.79 9.81
N ASP A 43 -2.59 13.47 10.46
CA ASP A 43 -2.67 13.56 11.92
C ASP A 43 -2.99 12.19 12.55
N ASN A 44 -3.90 11.43 11.94
CA ASN A 44 -4.37 10.17 12.51
C ASN A 44 -3.51 8.97 12.10
N TYR A 45 -2.85 8.98 10.94
CA TYR A 45 -2.17 7.79 10.41
C TYR A 45 -0.73 8.03 9.96
N GLY A 46 -0.24 9.27 9.93
CA GLY A 46 1.15 9.57 9.55
C GLY A 46 2.21 8.95 10.48
N HIS A 47 1.83 8.55 11.70
CA HIS A 47 2.70 7.81 12.61
C HIS A 47 3.01 6.39 12.10
N VAL A 48 2.04 5.72 11.45
CA VAL A 48 2.21 4.33 10.97
C VAL A 48 3.35 4.25 9.96
N LEU A 49 3.35 5.14 8.95
CA LEU A 49 4.41 5.17 7.94
C LEU A 49 5.79 5.45 8.58
N ARG A 50 5.85 6.34 9.58
CA ARG A 50 7.08 6.67 10.29
C ARG A 50 7.64 5.48 11.09
N GLU A 51 6.79 4.73 11.77
CA GLU A 51 7.20 3.53 12.51
C GLU A 51 7.77 2.47 11.57
N PHE A 52 7.09 2.21 10.45
CA PHE A 52 7.61 1.30 9.43
C PHE A 52 8.91 1.82 8.80
N ALA A 53 9.03 3.12 8.55
CA ALA A 53 10.27 3.72 8.05
C ALA A 53 11.45 3.47 9.00
N VAL A 54 11.26 3.60 10.32
CA VAL A 54 12.30 3.25 11.31
C VAL A 54 12.70 1.77 11.20
N VAL A 55 11.74 0.86 11.06
CA VAL A 55 12.00 -0.57 10.92
C VAL A 55 12.73 -0.89 9.61
N PHE A 56 12.35 -0.25 8.50
CA PHE A 56 13.00 -0.46 7.20
C PHE A 56 14.40 0.13 7.16
N HIS A 57 14.62 1.30 7.75
CA HIS A 57 15.95 1.92 7.82
C HIS A 57 16.96 1.01 8.54
N ARG A 58 16.55 0.36 9.64
CA ARG A 58 17.37 -0.64 10.34
C ARG A 58 17.72 -1.85 9.48
N LYS A 59 16.89 -2.20 8.48
CA LYS A 59 17.10 -3.33 7.57
C LYS A 59 17.80 -2.94 6.26
N LEU A 60 17.90 -1.64 5.97
CA LEU A 60 18.47 -1.07 4.76
C LEU A 60 19.47 0.03 5.13
N PRO A 61 20.56 -0.29 5.86
CA PRO A 61 21.47 0.71 6.42
C PRO A 61 22.23 1.52 5.36
N GLY A 62 22.27 1.04 4.11
CA GLY A 62 22.88 1.76 2.98
C GLY A 62 22.01 2.86 2.39
N LEU A 63 20.75 2.99 2.80
CA LEU A 63 19.85 4.04 2.32
C LEU A 63 19.87 5.25 3.23
N THR A 64 19.95 6.43 2.61
CA THR A 64 19.63 7.68 3.31
C THR A 64 18.16 7.69 3.71
N LYS A 65 17.81 8.51 4.70
CA LYS A 65 16.40 8.66 5.12
C LYS A 65 15.54 9.16 3.97
N ASP A 66 16.05 10.11 3.19
CA ASP A 66 15.31 10.73 2.08
C ASP A 66 15.00 9.69 0.99
N GLU A 67 15.98 8.88 0.60
CA GLU A 67 15.76 7.78 -0.36
C GLU A 67 14.77 6.75 0.16
N LEU A 68 14.84 6.43 1.45
CA LEU A 68 13.89 5.51 2.05
C LEU A 68 12.45 6.06 1.98
N TYR A 69 12.24 7.34 2.27
CA TYR A 69 10.92 7.97 2.17
C TYR A 69 10.39 7.94 0.75
N TRP A 70 11.22 8.28 -0.26
CA TRP A 70 10.83 8.18 -1.67
C TRP A 70 10.38 6.76 -2.05
N ARG A 71 11.16 5.75 -1.67
CA ARG A 71 10.83 4.35 -1.97
C ARG A 71 9.56 3.90 -1.25
N LEU A 72 9.33 4.36 -0.01
CA LEU A 72 8.12 4.05 0.74
C LEU A 72 6.87 4.72 0.14
N ASP A 73 6.98 5.95 -0.34
CA ASP A 73 5.89 6.64 -1.04
C ASP A 73 5.51 5.91 -2.34
N LEU A 74 6.51 5.43 -3.10
CA LEU A 74 6.26 4.62 -4.30
C LEU A 74 5.56 3.30 -3.97
N VAL A 75 5.98 2.62 -2.89
CA VAL A 75 5.32 1.39 -2.40
C VAL A 75 3.89 1.68 -1.95
N ALA A 76 3.67 2.78 -1.22
CA ALA A 76 2.34 3.20 -0.79
C ALA A 76 1.43 3.55 -1.98
N GLY A 77 1.98 4.17 -3.03
CA GLY A 77 1.27 4.42 -4.29
C GLY A 77 0.85 3.13 -4.99
N ALA A 78 1.75 2.16 -5.14
CA ALA A 78 1.45 0.86 -5.74
C ALA A 78 0.40 0.08 -4.92
N LEU A 79 0.51 0.10 -3.59
CA LEU A 79 -0.48 -0.49 -2.69
C LEU A 79 -1.86 0.18 -2.85
N THR A 80 -1.91 1.51 -2.85
CA THR A 80 -3.15 2.29 -3.04
C THR A 80 -3.81 1.98 -4.38
N TYR A 81 -3.01 1.92 -5.45
CA TYR A 81 -3.49 1.55 -6.77
C TYR A 81 -4.13 0.15 -6.77
N THR A 82 -3.47 -0.81 -6.13
CA THR A 82 -3.96 -2.19 -6.03
C THR A 82 -5.26 -2.28 -5.24
N MET A 83 -5.37 -1.51 -4.14
CA MET A 83 -6.56 -1.47 -3.29
C MET A 83 -7.77 -0.79 -3.95
N ALA A 84 -7.55 0.17 -4.83
CA ALA A 84 -8.62 0.91 -5.50
C ALA A 84 -9.37 0.09 -6.57
N ASP A 85 -8.87 -1.12 -6.89
CA ASP A 85 -9.43 -2.03 -7.89
C ASP A 85 -9.74 -1.33 -9.22
N PHE A 86 -8.72 -0.66 -9.79
CA PHE A 86 -8.84 0.00 -11.09
C PHE A 86 -9.04 -0.97 -12.27
N GLY A 87 -9.18 -2.28 -12.02
CA GLY A 87 -9.53 -3.28 -13.03
C GLY A 87 -8.41 -3.69 -14.00
N LEU A 88 -7.17 -3.17 -13.83
CA LEU A 88 -6.02 -3.57 -14.66
C LEU A 88 -5.45 -4.94 -14.25
N ILE A 89 -5.43 -5.25 -12.94
CA ILE A 89 -5.00 -6.56 -12.44
C ILE A 89 -6.22 -7.48 -12.44
N LYS A 90 -6.46 -8.17 -13.55
CA LYS A 90 -7.64 -9.02 -13.70
C LYS A 90 -7.43 -10.40 -13.07
N ARG A 91 -8.45 -10.86 -12.34
CA ARG A 91 -8.55 -12.26 -11.90
C ARG A 91 -8.61 -13.18 -13.12
N ARG A 92 -7.73 -14.18 -13.16
CA ARG A 92 -7.75 -15.22 -14.20
C ARG A 92 -9.02 -16.07 -14.10
N ALA A 93 -9.52 -16.53 -15.24
CA ALA A 93 -10.66 -17.45 -15.27
C ALA A 93 -10.34 -18.73 -14.47
N GLY A 94 -11.29 -19.20 -13.67
CA GLY A 94 -11.11 -20.38 -12.81
C GLY A 94 -10.36 -20.14 -11.49
N THR A 95 -9.88 -18.92 -11.21
CA THR A 95 -9.23 -18.59 -9.92
C THR A 95 -10.25 -18.09 -8.90
N SER A 96 -10.18 -18.58 -7.65
CA SER A 96 -11.01 -18.06 -6.55
C SER A 96 -10.61 -16.62 -6.20
N GLU A 97 -11.51 -15.88 -5.55
CA GLU A 97 -11.22 -14.52 -5.07
C GLU A 97 -10.04 -14.53 -4.09
N THR A 98 -10.00 -15.50 -3.16
CA THR A 98 -8.93 -15.67 -2.18
C THR A 98 -7.58 -15.98 -2.84
N ALA A 99 -7.55 -16.89 -3.81
CA ALA A 99 -6.31 -17.22 -4.51
C ALA A 99 -5.78 -16.05 -5.33
N HIS A 100 -6.67 -15.28 -5.96
CA HIS A 100 -6.29 -14.06 -6.66
C HIS A 100 -5.72 -13.00 -5.71
N ARG A 101 -6.32 -12.86 -4.53
CA ARG A 101 -5.85 -11.94 -3.48
C ARG A 101 -4.45 -12.30 -3.01
N GLU A 102 -4.20 -13.56 -2.65
CA GLU A 102 -2.86 -14.01 -2.25
C GLU A 102 -1.82 -13.79 -3.34
N TYR A 103 -2.20 -14.07 -4.59
CA TYR A 103 -1.33 -13.83 -5.74
C TYR A 103 -0.97 -12.33 -5.88
N THR A 104 -1.94 -11.44 -5.69
CA THR A 104 -1.74 -9.99 -5.69
C THR A 104 -0.82 -9.54 -4.56
N ILE A 105 -1.02 -10.05 -3.33
CA ILE A 105 -0.15 -9.76 -2.18
C ILE A 105 1.29 -10.17 -2.48
N GLU A 106 1.49 -11.38 -3.02
CA GLU A 106 2.82 -11.89 -3.34
C GLU A 106 3.54 -11.03 -4.39
N HIS A 107 2.84 -10.59 -5.43
CA HIS A 107 3.42 -9.72 -6.47
C HIS A 107 3.82 -8.36 -5.90
N LEU A 108 2.95 -7.76 -5.09
CA LEU A 108 3.22 -6.47 -4.48
C LEU A 108 4.39 -6.56 -3.49
N LEU A 109 4.47 -7.63 -2.71
CA LEU A 109 5.59 -7.90 -1.82
C LEU A 109 6.91 -8.02 -2.57
N ARG A 110 6.95 -8.81 -3.64
CA ARG A 110 8.16 -8.99 -4.46
C ARG A 110 8.59 -7.67 -5.10
N PHE A 111 7.65 -6.93 -5.69
CA PHE A 111 7.92 -5.63 -6.31
C PHE A 111 8.47 -4.62 -5.29
N ALA A 112 7.78 -4.44 -4.16
CA ALA A 112 8.19 -3.51 -3.12
C ALA A 112 9.53 -3.92 -2.50
N ALA A 113 9.76 -5.21 -2.27
CA ALA A 113 11.01 -5.71 -1.72
C ALA A 113 12.21 -5.51 -2.66
N ALA A 114 11.99 -5.57 -3.98
CA ALA A 114 13.00 -5.27 -4.98
C ALA A 114 13.26 -3.76 -5.07
N GLY A 115 12.20 -2.93 -5.15
CA GLY A 115 12.32 -1.48 -5.20
C GLY A 115 13.00 -0.89 -3.97
N LEU A 116 12.71 -1.42 -2.78
CA LEU A 116 13.37 -1.01 -1.54
C LEU A 116 14.87 -1.37 -1.53
N ARG A 117 15.29 -2.43 -2.23
CA ARG A 117 16.70 -2.90 -2.26
C ARG A 117 17.48 -2.46 -3.49
N ALA A 118 16.85 -1.75 -4.42
CA ALA A 118 17.52 -1.27 -5.61
C ALA A 118 18.78 -0.45 -5.24
N PRO A 119 19.87 -0.55 -6.01
CA PRO A 119 21.10 0.20 -5.74
C PRO A 119 20.88 1.71 -5.77
#